data_AF-A0A9R1VRU9-F1
#
_entry.id   AF-A0A9R1VRU9-F1
#
_cell.length_a   1.000
_cell.length_b   1.000
_cell.length_c   1.000
_cell.angle_alpha   90.00
_cell.angle_beta   90.00
_cell.angle_gamma   90.00
#
_symmetry.space_group_name_H-M   'P 1'
#
loop_
_entity.id
_entity.type
_entity.pdbx_description
1 polymer ?
#
loop_
_entity_poly.entity_id
_entity_poly.type
_entity_poly.pdbx_seq_one_letter_code
_entity_poly.pdbx_strand_id
1 'polypeptide(L)'
;MVLCFCGKMDIVCTSWTDKNLGRRFWGCPTEGSKCRFIGWYYGPMCERSKAIIPGLLRTINKVKAQTTRLKIYLLCSWIFFVYVLFYK
;
A
#
# COMPACT_ATOMS: atom_id res chain seq x y z
N MET A 1 0.72 16.76 -8.21
CA MET A 1 1.52 17.96 -7.89
C MET A 1 1.34 18.23 -6.41
N VAL A 2 2.41 18.54 -5.67
CA VAL A 2 2.38 18.75 -4.23
C VAL A 2 2.83 20.19 -3.94
N LEU A 3 2.27 20.80 -2.89
CA LEU A 3 2.64 22.14 -2.44
C LEU A 3 3.62 22.03 -1.27
N CYS A 4 4.69 22.81 -1.32
CA CYS A 4 5.61 22.94 -0.20
C CYS A 4 4.99 23.75 0.95
N PHE A 5 5.67 23.79 2.10
CA PHE A 5 5.22 24.61 3.24
C PHE A 5 5.25 26.13 2.99
N CYS A 6 5.86 26.59 1.90
CA CYS A 6 5.78 27.98 1.46
C CYS A 6 4.61 28.25 0.50
N GLY A 7 3.75 27.26 0.22
CA GLY A 7 2.62 27.37 -0.70
C GLY A 7 3.01 27.38 -2.18
N LYS A 8 4.25 26.99 -2.53
CA LYS A 8 4.73 26.91 -3.91
C LYS A 8 4.63 25.48 -4.42
N MET A 9 4.51 25.32 -5.74
CA MET A 9 4.54 24.01 -6.39
C MET A 9 5.93 23.37 -6.24
N ASP A 10 5.97 22.13 -5.77
CA ASP A 10 7.22 21.38 -5.62
C ASP A 10 7.83 20.95 -6.96
N ILE A 11 9.14 20.76 -6.93
CA ILE A 11 9.92 20.18 -8.03
C ILE A 11 10.44 18.79 -7.65
N VAL A 12 10.72 17.95 -8.65
CA VAL A 12 11.38 16.67 -8.43
C VAL A 12 12.89 16.88 -8.36
N CYS A 13 13.46 16.62 -7.20
CA CYS A 13 14.89 16.61 -6.94
C CYS A 13 15.43 15.17 -6.89
N THR A 14 16.74 15.01 -7.08
CA THR A 14 17.46 13.74 -6.91
C THR A 14 18.40 13.85 -5.73
N SER A 15 18.37 12.88 -4.82
CA SER A 15 19.30 12.81 -3.70
C SER A 15 20.65 12.29 -4.18
N TRP A 16 21.71 12.99 -3.76
CA TRP A 16 23.10 12.63 -4.02
C TRP A 16 23.84 12.20 -2.75
N THR A 17 23.11 11.92 -1.66
CA THR A 17 23.68 11.37 -0.43
C THR A 17 23.99 9.90 -0.60
N ASP A 18 25.06 9.39 0.01
CA ASP A 18 25.45 7.98 -0.08
C ASP A 18 24.31 7.02 0.32
N LYS A 19 23.51 7.42 1.31
CA LYS A 19 22.37 6.61 1.79
C LYS A 19 21.19 6.54 0.83
N ASN A 20 21.04 7.51 -0.08
CA ASN A 20 19.86 7.64 -0.95
C ASN A 20 20.22 8.01 -2.40
N LEU A 21 21.40 7.59 -2.86
CA LEU A 21 21.94 7.97 -4.15
C LEU A 21 20.95 7.67 -5.29
N GLY A 22 20.66 8.67 -6.11
CA GLY A 22 19.74 8.55 -7.25
C GLY A 22 18.25 8.51 -6.88
N ARG A 23 17.90 8.51 -5.58
CA ARG A 23 16.49 8.50 -5.14
C ARG A 23 15.86 9.87 -5.34
N ARG A 24 14.67 9.89 -5.95
CA ARG A 24 13.94 11.14 -6.26
C ARG A 24 12.97 11.54 -5.15
N PHE A 25 12.82 12.84 -4.93
CA PHE A 25 11.91 13.41 -3.94
C PHE A 25 11.36 14.76 -4.41
N TRP A 26 10.17 15.12 -3.97
CA TRP A 26 9.58 16.45 -4.06
C TRP A 26 10.22 17.38 -3.04
N GLY A 27 10.66 18.55 -3.47
CA GLY A 27 11.22 19.58 -2.61
C GLY A 27 10.84 20.99 -3.05
N CYS A 28 11.02 21.94 -2.12
CA CYS A 28 10.76 23.36 -2.36
C CYS A 28 11.59 23.86 -3.57
N PRO A 29 10.99 24.58 -4.53
CA PRO A 29 11.69 25.07 -5.71
C PRO A 29 12.66 26.22 -5.43
N THR A 30 12.61 26.80 -4.23
CA THR A 30 13.46 27.94 -3.86
C THR A 30 14.79 27.44 -3.30
N GLU A 31 15.87 27.64 -4.06
CA GLU A 31 17.24 27.32 -3.63
C GLU A 31 17.60 28.07 -2.34
N GLY A 32 18.31 27.40 -1.42
CA GLY A 32 18.69 27.96 -0.11
C GLY A 32 17.51 28.21 0.85
N SER A 33 16.29 27.78 0.51
CA SER A 33 15.13 27.92 1.38
C SER A 33 15.30 27.16 2.69
N LYS A 34 14.83 27.75 3.81
CA LYS A 34 14.67 27.06 5.09
C LYS A 34 13.43 26.15 5.13
N CYS A 35 12.69 26.06 4.03
CA CYS A 35 11.55 25.15 3.89
C CYS A 35 12.03 23.69 3.96
N ARG A 36 11.55 22.96 4.96
CA ARG A 36 11.94 21.55 5.20
C ARG A 36 10.98 20.55 4.58
N PHE A 37 10.18 20.98 3.61
CA PHE A 37 9.28 20.06 2.91
C PHE A 37 10.09 19.06 2.09
N ILE A 38 9.86 17.76 2.35
CA ILE A 38 10.43 16.63 1.61
C ILE A 38 9.33 15.59 1.44
N GLY A 39 9.03 15.22 0.20
CA GLY A 39 8.10 14.12 -0.10
C GLY A 39 8.74 13.10 -1.05
N TRP A 40 8.62 11.79 -0.81
CA TRP A 40 9.22 10.82 -1.73
C TRP A 40 8.52 10.81 -3.09
N TYR A 41 9.31 10.86 -4.17
CA TYR A 41 8.79 10.73 -5.53
C TYR A 41 8.76 9.24 -5.91
N TYR A 42 7.56 8.67 -5.88
CA TYR A 42 7.30 7.39 -6.51
C TYR A 42 6.94 7.68 -7.96
N GLY A 43 7.88 7.43 -8.88
CA GLY A 43 7.60 7.52 -10.31
C GLY A 43 6.47 6.57 -10.73
N PRO A 44 6.08 6.57 -12.02
CA PRO A 44 5.14 5.58 -12.51
C PRO A 44 5.66 4.18 -12.15
N MET A 45 4.76 3.31 -11.67
CA MET A 45 5.12 1.91 -11.44
C MET A 45 5.71 1.33 -12.74
N CYS A 46 6.76 0.52 -12.63
CA CYS A 46 7.31 -0.12 -13.81
C CYS A 46 6.28 -1.09 -14.43
N GLU A 47 6.36 -1.31 -15.75
CA GLU A 47 5.40 -2.15 -16.49
C GLU A 47 5.27 -3.56 -15.91
N ARG A 48 6.39 -4.12 -15.45
CA ARG A 48 6.39 -5.40 -14.74
C ARG A 48 5.54 -5.37 -13.47
N SER A 49 5.68 -4.34 -12.63
CA SER A 49 4.88 -4.20 -11.41
C SER A 49 3.40 -4.01 -11.71
N LYS A 50 3.07 -3.20 -12.74
CA LYS A 50 1.70 -3.03 -13.21
C LYS A 50 1.06 -4.34 -13.66
N ALA A 51 1.82 -5.26 -14.25
CA ALA A 51 1.33 -6.57 -14.65
C ALA A 51 1.18 -7.55 -13.47
N ILE A 52 2.18 -7.60 -12.56
CA ILE A 52 2.24 -8.61 -11.49
C ILE A 52 1.32 -8.29 -10.31
N ILE A 53 1.31 -7.04 -9.83
CA ILE A 53 0.61 -6.65 -8.60
C ILE A 53 -0.90 -6.97 -8.66
N PRO A 54 -1.63 -6.64 -9.75
CA PRO A 54 -3.05 -6.98 -9.83
C PRO A 54 -3.31 -8.48 -9.78
N GLY A 55 -2.45 -9.30 -10.40
CA GLY A 55 -2.53 -10.75 -10.35
C GLY A 55 -2.39 -11.28 -8.93
N LEU A 56 -1.38 -10.80 -8.19
CA LEU A 56 -1.18 -11.15 -6.78
C LEU A 56 -2.36 -10.74 -5.91
N LEU A 57 -2.90 -9.54 -6.09
CA LEU A 57 -4.06 -9.05 -5.33
C LEU A 57 -5.30 -9.92 -5.56
N ARG A 58 -5.57 -10.34 -6.81
CA ARG A 58 -6.68 -11.26 -7.12
C ARG A 58 -6.51 -12.60 -6.41
N THR A 59 -5.30 -13.15 -6.41
CA THR A 59 -5.00 -14.42 -5.72
C THR A 59 -5.20 -14.29 -4.22
N ILE A 60 -4.68 -13.24 -3.59
CA ILE A 60 -4.86 -12.97 -2.16
C ILE A 60 -6.34 -12.84 -1.81
N ASN A 61 -7.11 -12.08 -2.61
CA ASN A 61 -8.53 -11.89 -2.38
C ASN A 61 -9.32 -13.20 -2.53
N LYS A 62 -8.98 -14.03 -3.52
CA LYS A 62 -9.60 -15.35 -3.71
C LYS A 62 -9.34 -16.26 -2.52
N VAL A 63 -8.08 -16.35 -2.07
CA VAL A 63 -7.70 -17.16 -0.90
C VAL A 63 -8.41 -16.65 0.35
N LYS A 64 -8.44 -15.33 0.57
CA LYS A 64 -9.14 -14.72 1.72
C LYS A 64 -10.63 -15.06 1.71
N ALA A 65 -11.29 -14.97 0.55
CA ALA A 65 -12.70 -15.32 0.41
C ALA A 65 -12.97 -16.80 0.72
N GLN A 66 -12.11 -17.71 0.24
CA GLN A 66 -12.20 -19.13 0.57
C GLN A 66 -12.04 -19.37 2.08
N THR A 67 -11.01 -18.79 2.70
CA THR A 67 -10.79 -18.89 4.15
C THR A 67 -11.99 -18.38 4.95
N THR A 68 -12.59 -17.26 4.56
CA THR A 68 -13.81 -16.75 5.21
C THR A 68 -14.97 -17.73 5.08
N ARG A 69 -15.19 -18.31 3.89
CA ARG A 69 -16.26 -19.31 3.68
C ARG A 69 -16.05 -20.56 4.54
N LEU A 70 -14.83 -21.10 4.58
CA LEU A 70 -14.52 -22.27 5.41
C LEU A 70 -14.74 -21.98 6.90
N LYS A 71 -14.36 -20.79 7.37
CA LYS A 71 -14.63 -20.38 8.77
C LYS A 71 -16.12 -20.35 9.07
N ILE A 72 -16.95 -19.83 8.16
CA ILE A 72 -18.40 -19.84 8.32
C ILE A 72 -18.94 -21.26 8.37
N TYR A 73 -18.52 -22.14 7.46
CA TYR A 73 -18.97 -23.54 7.47
C TYR A 73 -18.57 -24.26 8.76
N LEU A 74 -17.35 -24.02 9.26
CA LEU A 74 -16.90 -24.57 10.53
C LEU A 74 -17.76 -24.08 11.71
N LEU A 75 -18.07 -22.78 11.76
CA LEU A 75 -18.95 -22.23 12.79
C LEU A 75 -20.35 -22.85 12.72
N CYS A 76 -20.95 -22.92 11.53
CA CYS A 76 -22.26 -23.55 11.34
C CYS A 76 -22.26 -25.03 11.74
N SER A 77 -21.21 -25.80 11.38
CA SER A 77 -21.11 -27.21 11.74
C SER A 77 -20.96 -27.41 13.25
N TRP A 78 -20.21 -26.55 13.94
CA TRP A 78 -20.07 -26.60 15.38
C TRP A 78 -21.38 -26.25 16.10
N ILE A 79 -22.09 -25.23 15.63
CA ILE A 79 -23.43 -24.88 16.16
C ILE A 79 -24.39 -26.08 16.00
N PHE A 80 -24.41 -26.69 14.81
CA PHE A 80 -25.25 -27.87 14.56
C PHE A 80 -24.86 -29.06 15.45
N PHE A 81 -23.57 -29.34 15.58
CA PHE A 81 -23.06 -30.42 16.43
C PHE A 81 -23.46 -30.21 17.91
N VAL A 82 -23.25 -29.01 18.44
CA VAL A 82 -23.67 -28.63 19.80
C VAL A 82 -25.19 -28.79 19.94
N TYR A 83 -25.97 -28.28 18.99
CA TYR A 83 -27.42 -28.44 19.02
C TYR A 83 -27.84 -29.92 19.10
N VAL A 84 -27.26 -30.79 18.27
CA VAL A 84 -27.53 -32.23 18.29
C VAL A 84 -27.10 -32.88 19.61
N LEU A 85 -26.01 -32.43 20.24
CA LEU A 85 -25.56 -32.97 21.53
C LEU A 85 -26.46 -32.59 22.71
N PHE A 86 -27.08 -31.40 22.69
CA PHE A 86 -27.84 -30.87 23.83
C PHE A 86 -29.36 -30.98 23.69
N TYR A 87 -29.89 -31.07 22.46
CA TYR A 87 -31.33 -31.01 22.18
C TYR A 87 -31.88 -32.23 21.43
N LYS A 88 -31.05 -33.27 21.28
CA LYS A 88 -31.48 -34.61 20.91
C LYS A 88 -31.22 -35.54 22.08
#